data_AF-A0A962A6H3-F1
#
_entry.id   AF-A0A962A6H3-F1
#
_cell.length_a   1.000
_cell.length_b   1.000
_cell.length_c   1.000
_cell.angle_alpha   90.00
_cell.angle_beta   90.00
_cell.angle_gamma   90.00
#
_symmetry.space_group_name_H-M   'P 1'
#
loop_
_entity.id
_entity.type
_entity.pdbx_description
1 polymer ?
#
loop_
_entity_poly.entity_id
_entity_poly.type
_entity_poly.pdbx_seq_one_letter_code
_entity_poly.pdbx_strand_id
1 'polypeptide(L)'
;MFLLVLWSVPAFAQAPAKTVIHDAVEAELLLGKHLFTSLGLERDLHYTRYGESVIYKKDGVYYMYAGQIRFHETREEPYRGGGYIIAKGTITEIKHKEFVFEGVIETQTLQGHEWYPCVRTGRFMFSRDHDDETQYEHDVDFWRYNNGSEDYKRCDPRSDYLGIDMYVDDILHVYNFTDP
;
A
#
# COMPACT_ATOMS: atom_id res chain seq x y z
N MET A 1 45.19 24.23 -27.94
CA MET A 1 43.71 24.13 -27.96
C MET A 1 43.29 23.37 -26.71
N PHE A 2 42.78 24.06 -25.69
CA PHE A 2 42.37 23.40 -24.43
C PHE A 2 40.95 22.87 -24.58
N LEU A 3 40.76 21.56 -24.42
CA LEU A 3 39.46 20.92 -24.47
C LEU A 3 38.79 21.07 -23.09
N LEU A 4 37.80 21.94 -22.99
CA LEU A 4 36.96 22.06 -21.79
C LEU A 4 36.00 20.87 -21.72
N VAL A 5 36.39 19.85 -20.94
CA VAL A 5 35.50 18.74 -20.60
C VAL A 5 34.49 19.25 -19.56
N LEU A 6 33.31 19.65 -20.03
CA LEU A 6 32.17 19.95 -19.17
C LEU A 6 31.69 18.65 -18.52
N TRP A 7 32.00 18.48 -17.23
CA TRP A 7 31.42 17.42 -16.41
C TRP A 7 29.95 17.74 -16.15
N SER A 8 29.06 17.03 -16.82
CA SER A 8 27.62 17.04 -16.53
C SER A 8 27.40 16.49 -15.12
N VAL A 9 27.25 17.38 -14.13
CA VAL A 9 26.81 16.96 -12.79
C VAL A 9 25.40 16.39 -12.94
N PRO A 10 25.14 15.12 -12.55
CA PRO A 10 23.80 14.58 -12.58
C PRO A 10 22.89 15.45 -11.71
N ALA A 11 21.71 15.78 -12.21
CA ALA A 11 20.77 16.63 -11.50
C ALA A 11 20.50 16.01 -10.11
N PHE A 12 20.90 16.71 -9.05
CA PHE A 12 20.59 16.31 -7.69
C PHE A 12 19.08 16.13 -7.56
N ALA A 13 18.67 14.96 -7.06
CA ALA A 13 17.27 14.72 -6.73
C ALA A 13 16.80 15.85 -5.80
N GLN A 14 15.83 16.65 -6.26
CA GLN A 14 15.32 17.75 -5.46
C GLN A 14 14.72 17.18 -4.18
N ALA A 15 15.01 17.85 -3.05
CA ALA A 15 14.38 17.48 -1.79
C ALA A 15 12.85 17.53 -1.96
N PRO A 16 12.10 16.54 -1.44
CA PRO A 16 10.65 16.50 -1.61
C PRO A 16 10.01 17.78 -1.07
N ALA A 17 8.98 18.25 -1.78
CA ALA A 17 8.23 19.42 -1.36
C ALA A 17 7.55 19.16 0.00
N LYS A 18 7.39 20.22 0.80
CA LYS A 18 6.70 20.13 2.10
C LYS A 18 5.26 19.65 1.90
N THR A 19 4.80 18.80 2.80
CA THR A 19 3.42 18.30 2.81
C THR A 19 2.45 19.46 3.02
N VAL A 20 1.44 19.56 2.16
CA VAL A 20 0.34 20.53 2.33
C VAL A 20 -0.64 19.98 3.36
N ILE A 21 -0.88 20.74 4.43
CA ILE A 21 -1.76 20.33 5.53
C ILE A 21 -3.03 21.18 5.49
N HIS A 22 -4.16 20.56 5.22
CA HIS A 22 -5.49 21.18 5.29
C HIS A 22 -6.21 20.87 6.61
N ASP A 23 -5.93 19.70 7.20
CA ASP A 23 -6.40 19.31 8.53
C ASP A 23 -5.20 19.03 9.44
N ALA A 24 -4.96 19.92 10.40
CA ALA A 24 -3.85 19.80 11.34
C ALA A 24 -4.08 18.74 12.43
N VAL A 25 -5.34 18.39 12.72
CA VAL A 25 -5.67 17.32 13.68
C VAL A 25 -5.39 15.97 13.02
N GLU A 26 -5.86 15.78 11.77
CA GLU A 26 -5.57 14.57 11.01
C GLU A 26 -4.05 14.41 10.76
N ALA A 27 -3.33 15.50 10.53
CA ALA A 27 -1.88 15.47 10.32
C ALA A 27 -1.06 15.10 11.57
N GLU A 28 -1.59 15.27 12.78
CA GLU A 28 -0.95 14.75 14.00
C GLU A 28 -1.43 13.33 14.32
N LEU A 29 -2.72 13.00 14.07
CA LEU A 29 -3.24 11.62 14.15
C LEU A 29 -2.49 10.67 13.20
N LEU A 30 -2.10 11.14 12.02
CA LEU A 30 -1.35 10.36 11.03
C LEU A 30 0.02 9.88 11.51
N LEU A 31 0.61 10.42 12.58
CA LEU A 31 1.96 10.03 13.01
C LEU A 31 1.97 8.72 13.80
N GLY A 32 3.00 7.90 13.59
CA GLY A 32 3.21 6.64 14.32
C GLY A 32 2.85 5.39 13.51
N LYS A 33 2.45 4.32 14.23
CA LYS A 33 2.03 3.03 13.66
C LYS A 33 0.52 3.01 13.44
N HIS A 34 0.09 2.48 12.29
CA HIS A 34 -1.33 2.33 11.93
C HIS A 34 -1.58 0.99 11.25
N LEU A 35 -2.83 0.52 11.33
CA LEU A 35 -3.31 -0.54 10.44
C LEU A 35 -3.43 -0.02 9.00
N PHE A 36 -3.13 -0.89 8.04
CA PHE A 36 -3.13 -0.59 6.61
C PHE A 36 -3.79 -1.73 5.84
N THR A 37 -4.54 -1.44 4.78
CA THR A 37 -5.09 -2.49 3.89
C THR A 37 -5.20 -2.02 2.44
N SER A 38 -4.96 -2.95 1.51
CA SER A 38 -5.32 -2.79 0.10
C SER A 38 -6.55 -3.60 -0.25
N LEU A 39 -7.72 -3.12 0.18
CA LEU A 39 -9.05 -3.72 -0.02
C LEU A 39 -9.53 -3.79 -1.50
N GLY A 40 -8.59 -3.81 -2.45
CA GLY A 40 -8.79 -4.05 -3.88
C GLY A 40 -7.76 -5.00 -4.53
N LEU A 41 -6.75 -5.48 -3.80
CA LEU A 41 -6.01 -6.71 -4.15
C LEU A 41 -6.75 -7.97 -3.66
N GLU A 42 -7.81 -7.77 -2.87
CA GLU A 42 -8.54 -8.77 -2.12
C GLU A 42 -9.81 -9.13 -2.89
N ARG A 43 -9.64 -9.73 -4.08
CA ARG A 43 -10.77 -10.14 -4.93
C ARG A 43 -11.70 -11.13 -4.23
N ASP A 44 -11.13 -11.91 -3.32
CA ASP A 44 -11.63 -13.22 -2.92
C ASP A 44 -11.79 -13.43 -1.39
N LEU A 45 -11.82 -12.37 -0.56
CA LEU A 45 -11.83 -12.56 0.89
C LEU A 45 -12.73 -11.59 1.65
N HIS A 46 -13.77 -12.14 2.28
CA HIS A 46 -14.71 -11.49 3.22
C HIS A 46 -14.10 -11.06 4.57
N TYR A 47 -12.77 -10.90 4.64
CA TYR A 47 -12.07 -10.46 5.85
C TYR A 47 -11.00 -9.44 5.50
N THR A 48 -11.20 -8.22 5.98
CA THR A 48 -10.16 -7.19 5.97
C THR A 48 -8.93 -7.72 6.71
N ARG A 49 -7.85 -8.04 6.00
CA ARG A 49 -6.56 -8.32 6.65
C ARG A 49 -5.75 -7.04 6.70
N TYR A 50 -5.33 -6.65 7.89
CA TYR A 50 -4.46 -5.50 8.06
C TYR A 50 -2.99 -5.91 7.93
N GLY A 51 -2.26 -5.13 7.15
CA GLY A 51 -0.83 -4.93 7.32
C GLY A 51 -0.57 -3.76 8.26
N GLU A 52 0.70 -3.39 8.40
CA GLU A 52 1.12 -2.24 9.19
C GLU A 52 1.57 -1.09 8.28
N SER A 53 1.41 0.13 8.76
CA SER A 53 2.09 1.30 8.22
C SER A 53 2.73 2.12 9.32
N VAL A 54 3.85 2.76 8.98
CA VAL A 54 4.58 3.70 9.82
C VAL A 54 4.70 5.01 9.08
N ILE A 55 4.21 6.07 9.70
CA ILE A 55 4.22 7.43 9.15
C ILE A 55 5.00 8.34 10.09
N TYR A 56 5.95 9.08 9.54
CA TYR A 56 6.80 10.00 10.29
C TYR A 56 7.04 11.31 9.54
N LYS A 57 7.39 12.36 10.29
CA LYS A 57 7.56 13.73 9.79
C LYS A 57 9.01 14.16 9.95
N LYS A 58 9.61 14.67 8.88
CA LYS A 58 10.96 15.25 8.88
C LYS A 58 11.00 16.48 7.99
N ASP A 59 11.51 17.60 8.51
CA ASP A 59 11.69 18.88 7.79
C ASP A 59 10.40 19.47 7.15
N GLY A 60 9.23 19.07 7.65
CA GLY A 60 7.91 19.44 7.11
C GLY A 60 7.40 18.54 5.97
N VAL A 61 8.07 17.42 5.74
CA VAL A 61 7.65 16.35 4.82
C VAL A 61 7.24 15.13 5.64
N TYR A 62 6.07 14.59 5.33
CA TYR A 62 5.59 13.32 5.88
C TYR A 62 6.04 12.18 4.97
N TYR A 63 6.51 11.10 5.56
CA TYR A 63 6.98 9.88 4.89
C TYR A 63 6.12 8.71 5.36
N MET A 64 5.81 7.80 4.45
CA MET A 64 5.09 6.57 4.75
C MET A 64 5.90 5.37 4.28
N TYR A 65 5.96 4.36 5.14
CA TYR A 65 6.25 2.99 4.77
C TYR A 65 5.06 2.12 5.21
N ALA A 66 4.49 1.34 4.32
CA ALA A 66 3.39 0.42 4.63
C ALA A 66 3.64 -0.95 3.99
N GLY A 67 3.16 -2.00 4.65
CA GLY A 67 3.36 -3.37 4.20
C GLY A 67 2.27 -4.31 4.70
N GLN A 68 1.70 -5.10 3.79
CA GLN A 68 0.76 -6.18 4.06
C GLN A 68 1.28 -7.43 3.34
N ILE A 69 1.44 -8.54 4.05
CA ILE A 69 1.88 -9.83 3.50
C ILE A 69 0.76 -10.86 3.71
N ARG A 70 0.52 -11.69 2.70
CA ARG A 70 -0.45 -12.78 2.70
C ARG A 70 0.25 -14.06 2.27
N PHE A 71 0.28 -15.08 3.13
CA PHE A 71 0.73 -16.42 2.74
C PHE A 71 -0.46 -17.21 2.18
N HIS A 72 -0.27 -17.93 1.08
CA HIS A 72 -1.30 -18.80 0.52
C HIS A 72 -1.10 -20.22 1.08
N GLU A 73 -1.75 -20.52 2.21
CA GLU A 73 -1.71 -21.86 2.80
C GLU A 73 -2.73 -22.79 2.13
N THR A 74 -2.32 -23.46 1.04
CA THR A 74 -3.06 -24.67 0.61
C THR A 74 -2.67 -25.84 1.49
N ARG A 75 -3.67 -26.60 1.93
CA ARG A 75 -3.48 -27.90 2.62
C ARG A 75 -2.84 -28.96 1.74
N GLU A 76 -2.80 -28.73 0.44
CA GLU A 76 -2.28 -29.62 -0.58
C GLU A 76 -1.16 -28.89 -1.36
N GLU A 77 -0.04 -29.60 -1.56
CA GLU A 77 1.16 -29.23 -2.34
C GLU A 77 2.12 -28.13 -1.79
N PRO A 78 3.43 -28.21 -2.10
CA PRO A 78 4.48 -27.39 -1.46
C PRO A 78 4.63 -25.97 -2.03
N TYR A 79 3.54 -25.33 -2.47
CA TYR A 79 3.58 -23.98 -3.05
C TYR A 79 3.77 -22.89 -1.97
N ARG A 80 5.02 -22.71 -1.54
CA ARG A 80 5.46 -21.57 -0.71
C ARG A 80 5.51 -20.28 -1.54
N GLY A 81 4.35 -19.72 -1.83
CA GLY A 81 4.20 -18.39 -2.40
C GLY A 81 3.26 -17.53 -1.55
N GLY A 82 3.54 -16.24 -1.48
CA GLY A 82 2.72 -15.27 -0.77
C GLY A 82 2.51 -14.02 -1.60
N GLY A 83 1.35 -13.41 -1.45
CA GLY A 83 1.06 -12.10 -2.00
C GLY A 83 1.52 -11.01 -1.05
N TYR A 84 1.84 -9.85 -1.58
CA TYR A 84 2.14 -8.69 -0.75
C TYR A 84 1.71 -7.39 -1.42
N ILE A 85 1.61 -6.34 -0.61
CA ILE A 85 1.74 -4.96 -1.03
C ILE A 85 2.73 -4.25 -0.10
N ILE A 86 3.61 -3.45 -0.67
CA ILE A 86 4.53 -2.57 0.03
C ILE A 86 4.39 -1.18 -0.60
N ALA A 87 4.17 -0.15 0.21
CA ALA A 87 4.13 1.25 -0.24
C ALA A 87 5.22 2.06 0.46
N LYS A 88 6.04 2.78 -0.31
CA LYS A 88 7.15 3.61 0.22
C LYS A 88 7.24 4.94 -0.51
N GLY A 89 7.20 6.04 0.24
CA GLY A 89 7.15 7.38 -0.36
C GLY A 89 6.85 8.49 0.64
N THR A 90 6.35 9.61 0.10
CA THR A 90 6.02 10.84 0.84
C THR A 90 4.55 11.18 0.74
N ILE A 91 3.95 11.65 1.83
CA ILE A 91 2.62 12.25 1.81
C ILE A 91 2.77 13.71 1.37
N THR A 92 2.08 14.07 0.30
CA THR A 92 2.14 15.40 -0.34
C THR A 92 1.03 16.32 0.15
N GLU A 93 -0.10 15.76 0.59
CA GLU A 93 -1.32 16.49 0.94
C GLU A 93 -2.08 15.71 2.02
N ILE A 94 -2.53 16.38 3.09
CA ILE A 94 -3.32 15.81 4.19
C ILE A 94 -4.61 16.61 4.36
N LYS A 95 -5.74 15.90 4.40
CA LYS A 95 -7.11 16.40 4.58
C LYS A 95 -7.83 15.57 5.64
N HIS A 96 -9.06 15.96 5.97
CA HIS A 96 -9.88 15.21 6.92
C HIS A 96 -10.09 13.76 6.44
N LYS A 97 -9.66 12.77 7.24
CA LYS A 97 -9.67 11.33 6.92
C LYS A 97 -9.01 10.92 5.59
N GLU A 98 -8.23 11.77 4.94
CA GLU A 98 -7.65 11.47 3.61
C GLU A 98 -6.23 12.02 3.48
N PHE A 99 -5.37 11.28 2.79
CA PHE A 99 -4.09 11.82 2.36
C PHE A 99 -3.68 11.36 0.96
N VAL A 100 -2.84 12.17 0.32
CA VAL A 100 -2.31 11.88 -1.00
C VAL A 100 -0.81 11.60 -0.92
N PHE A 101 -0.46 10.37 -1.21
CA PHE A 101 0.88 9.83 -1.19
C PHE A 101 1.50 9.86 -2.59
N GLU A 102 2.80 10.10 -2.66
CA GLU A 102 3.59 10.01 -3.89
C GLU A 102 4.83 9.15 -3.60
N GLY A 103 5.04 8.13 -4.43
CA GLY A 103 6.09 7.14 -4.19
C GLY A 103 5.92 5.88 -5.02
N VAL A 104 6.43 4.78 -4.48
CA VAL A 104 6.40 3.45 -5.10
C VAL A 104 5.41 2.55 -4.35
N ILE A 105 4.62 1.80 -5.11
CA ILE A 105 3.81 0.67 -4.62
C ILE A 105 4.28 -0.58 -5.34
N GLU A 106 4.80 -1.53 -4.58
CA GLU A 106 5.21 -2.86 -5.04
C GLU A 106 4.15 -3.86 -4.58
N THR A 107 3.72 -4.75 -5.47
CA THR A 107 2.75 -5.82 -5.14
C THR A 107 3.20 -7.14 -5.72
N GLN A 108 2.81 -8.24 -5.09
CA GLN A 108 2.86 -9.58 -5.68
C GLN A 108 1.48 -10.21 -5.57
N THR A 109 0.92 -10.65 -6.71
CA THR A 109 -0.42 -11.25 -6.77
C THR A 109 -0.36 -12.65 -7.37
N LEU A 110 -1.24 -13.54 -6.90
CA LEU A 110 -1.43 -14.87 -7.47
C LEU A 110 -2.30 -14.73 -8.72
N GLN A 111 -1.88 -15.34 -9.82
CA GLN A 111 -2.71 -15.44 -11.03
C GLN A 111 -2.67 -16.87 -11.58
N GLY A 112 -3.76 -17.62 -11.40
CA GLY A 112 -3.75 -19.07 -11.64
C GLY A 112 -2.88 -19.76 -10.59
N HIS A 113 -1.76 -20.35 -11.01
CA HIS A 113 -0.81 -21.05 -10.13
C HIS A 113 0.56 -20.33 -10.00
N GLU A 114 0.69 -19.14 -10.58
CA GLU A 114 1.95 -18.39 -10.62
C GLU A 114 1.83 -17.02 -9.96
N TRP A 115 2.92 -16.55 -9.36
CA TRP A 115 3.00 -15.28 -8.65
C TRP A 115 3.68 -14.22 -9.51
N TYR A 116 3.01 -13.08 -9.67
CA TYR A 116 3.45 -12.00 -10.53
C TYR A 116 3.78 -10.75 -9.71
N PRO A 117 5.04 -10.28 -9.72
CA PRO A 117 5.41 -9.00 -9.13
C PRO A 117 4.97 -7.84 -10.05
N CYS A 118 4.52 -6.75 -9.45
CA CYS A 118 4.16 -5.52 -10.13
C CYS A 118 4.69 -4.33 -9.34
N VAL A 119 5.24 -3.33 -10.02
CA VAL A 119 5.79 -2.13 -9.39
C VAL A 119 5.19 -0.92 -10.09
N ARG A 120 4.58 -0.02 -9.32
CA ARG A 120 4.05 1.26 -9.80
C ARG A 120 4.75 2.41 -9.08
N THR A 121 5.06 3.47 -9.81
CA THR A 121 5.49 4.76 -9.25
C THR A 121 4.44 5.80 -9.62
N GLY A 122 4.03 6.66 -8.69
CA GLY A 122 3.04 7.69 -8.97
C GLY A 122 2.41 8.32 -7.73
N ARG A 123 1.28 8.99 -7.96
CA ARG A 123 0.44 9.66 -6.97
C ARG A 123 -0.78 8.79 -6.66
N PHE A 124 -1.05 8.57 -5.38
CA PHE A 124 -1.99 7.59 -4.85
C PHE A 124 -2.78 8.18 -3.68
N MET A 125 -4.03 7.75 -3.51
CA MET A 125 -4.91 8.26 -2.45
C MET A 125 -5.21 7.19 -1.41
N PHE A 126 -5.23 7.63 -0.16
CA PHE A 126 -5.53 6.83 1.02
C PHE A 126 -6.61 7.51 1.84
N SER A 127 -7.53 6.74 2.41
CA SER A 127 -8.53 7.23 3.36
C SER A 127 -8.50 6.44 4.66
N ARG A 128 -8.80 7.10 5.78
CA ARG A 128 -9.06 6.46 7.06
C ARG A 128 -10.48 5.93 7.06
N ASP A 129 -10.56 4.63 7.27
CA ASP A 129 -11.79 3.88 7.33
C ASP A 129 -11.87 3.14 8.67
N HIS A 130 -13.02 2.55 8.95
CA HIS A 130 -13.34 1.95 10.24
C HIS A 130 -14.06 0.63 10.02
N ASP A 131 -13.66 -0.42 10.74
CA ASP A 131 -14.31 -1.73 10.67
C ASP A 131 -15.27 -1.90 11.85
N ASP A 132 -16.58 -1.84 11.58
CA ASP A 132 -17.64 -2.14 12.55
C ASP A 132 -18.23 -3.57 12.38
N GLU A 133 -17.84 -4.30 11.32
CA GLU A 133 -18.37 -5.61 10.96
C GLU A 133 -17.40 -6.77 11.29
N THR A 134 -17.12 -6.97 12.57
CA THR A 134 -16.56 -8.26 13.02
C THR A 134 -17.41 -8.92 14.11
N GLN A 135 -17.72 -10.20 13.91
CA GLN A 135 -18.25 -11.09 14.96
C GLN A 135 -17.21 -11.39 16.07
N TYR A 136 -16.07 -10.68 16.05
CA TYR A 136 -14.85 -10.92 16.83
C TYR A 136 -14.15 -9.58 17.19
N GLU A 137 -14.84 -8.72 17.96
CA GLU A 137 -14.27 -7.70 18.87
C GLU A 137 -13.16 -6.73 18.35
N HIS A 138 -13.19 -6.30 17.10
CA HIS A 138 -12.21 -5.34 16.58
C HIS A 138 -12.85 -4.07 15.98
N ASP A 139 -13.25 -3.16 16.87
CA ASP A 139 -13.44 -1.72 16.61
C ASP A 139 -12.05 -1.12 16.30
N VAL A 140 -11.73 -0.93 15.02
CA VAL A 140 -10.41 -0.49 14.57
C VAL A 140 -10.45 0.50 13.41
N ASP A 141 -9.71 1.60 13.56
CA ASP A 141 -9.37 2.54 12.49
C ASP A 141 -8.18 2.03 11.66
N PHE A 142 -8.26 2.19 10.33
CA PHE A 142 -7.20 1.78 9.41
C PHE A 142 -7.08 2.69 8.18
N TRP A 143 -5.90 2.68 7.53
CA TRP A 143 -5.69 3.38 6.26
C TRP A 143 -5.89 2.45 5.07
N ARG A 144 -6.90 2.75 4.26
CA ARG A 144 -7.28 2.03 3.05
C ARG A 144 -6.55 2.59 1.83
N TYR A 145 -5.99 1.72 1.00
CA TYR A 145 -5.49 2.09 -0.33
C TYR A 145 -6.64 2.12 -1.36
N ASN A 146 -7.01 3.32 -1.83
CA ASN A 146 -8.27 3.49 -2.56
C ASN A 146 -8.25 3.02 -4.02
N ASN A 147 -7.07 2.97 -4.65
CA ASN A 147 -6.96 2.60 -6.07
C ASN A 147 -6.78 1.09 -6.31
N GLY A 148 -6.75 0.26 -5.25
CA GLY A 148 -6.27 -1.12 -5.28
C GLY A 148 -6.85 -2.01 -6.40
N SER A 149 -8.13 -1.85 -6.72
CA SER A 149 -8.85 -2.68 -7.71
C SER A 149 -8.62 -2.27 -9.16
N GLU A 150 -8.52 -0.98 -9.48
CA GLU A 150 -8.10 -0.51 -10.81
C GLU A 150 -6.62 -0.85 -11.07
N ASP A 151 -5.82 -0.71 -10.03
CA ASP A 151 -4.39 -0.96 -10.10
C ASP A 151 -4.04 -2.45 -10.12
N TYR A 152 -4.89 -3.32 -9.55
CA TYR A 152 -4.82 -4.77 -9.79
C TYR A 152 -4.94 -5.07 -11.29
N LYS A 153 -5.90 -4.45 -12.00
CA LYS A 153 -6.05 -4.62 -13.45
C LYS A 153 -4.77 -4.20 -14.19
N ARG A 154 -4.18 -3.04 -13.86
CA ARG A 154 -2.91 -2.59 -14.46
C ARG A 154 -1.71 -3.52 -14.18
N CYS A 155 -1.79 -4.34 -13.14
CA CYS A 155 -0.81 -5.37 -12.81
C CYS A 155 -1.14 -6.77 -13.38
N ASP A 156 -2.33 -6.95 -13.95
CA ASP A 156 -2.72 -8.16 -14.66
C ASP A 156 -2.47 -7.98 -16.17
N PRO A 157 -1.48 -8.69 -16.75
CA PRO A 157 -1.18 -8.62 -18.19
C PRO A 157 -2.31 -9.18 -19.07
N ARG A 158 -3.36 -9.77 -18.48
CA ARG A 158 -4.58 -10.20 -19.17
C ARG A 158 -5.74 -9.21 -19.07
N SER A 159 -5.65 -8.11 -18.30
CA SER A 159 -6.83 -7.27 -18.01
C SER A 159 -7.39 -6.46 -19.19
N ASP A 160 -6.65 -6.35 -20.30
CA ASP A 160 -7.19 -5.93 -21.60
C ASP A 160 -8.31 -6.88 -22.10
N TYR A 161 -8.40 -8.08 -21.53
CA TYR A 161 -9.44 -9.07 -21.75
C TYR A 161 -10.28 -9.34 -20.50
N LEU A 162 -11.57 -9.01 -20.62
CA LEU A 162 -12.71 -9.51 -19.82
C LEU A 162 -12.84 -8.96 -18.38
N GLY A 163 -13.75 -7.99 -18.23
CA GLY A 163 -14.37 -7.71 -16.93
C GLY A 163 -15.30 -8.85 -16.53
N ILE A 164 -14.96 -9.53 -15.43
CA ILE A 164 -15.79 -10.57 -14.79
C ILE A 164 -15.70 -10.39 -13.26
N ASP A 165 -16.80 -10.00 -12.64
CA ASP A 165 -17.01 -10.07 -11.18
C ASP A 165 -17.06 -11.53 -10.72
N MET A 166 -16.59 -11.87 -9.51
CA MET A 166 -16.96 -13.11 -8.81
C MET A 166 -16.54 -13.14 -7.32
N TYR A 167 -17.25 -13.95 -6.54
CA TYR A 167 -17.21 -14.13 -5.07
C TYR A 167 -16.19 -15.18 -4.60
N VAL A 168 -15.69 -15.09 -3.35
CA VAL A 168 -15.06 -16.21 -2.60
C VAL A 168 -15.24 -16.07 -1.07
N ASP A 169 -15.41 -17.22 -0.39
CA ASP A 169 -15.54 -17.41 1.06
C ASP A 169 -14.24 -17.89 1.77
N ASP A 170 -14.20 -17.59 3.09
CA ASP A 170 -13.61 -18.35 4.21
C ASP A 170 -12.11 -18.33 4.65
N ILE A 171 -11.96 -17.96 5.95
CA ILE A 171 -11.06 -18.49 7.01
C ILE A 171 -9.58 -18.00 7.17
N LEU A 172 -9.38 -17.19 8.23
CA LEU A 172 -8.41 -17.21 9.37
C LEU A 172 -6.97 -17.80 9.18
N HIS A 173 -5.89 -17.33 9.86
CA HIS A 173 -5.77 -16.58 11.12
C HIS A 173 -4.53 -15.62 11.19
N VAL A 174 -3.86 -15.45 12.36
CA VAL A 174 -2.94 -14.34 12.75
C VAL A 174 -1.67 -14.83 13.52
N TYR A 175 -0.48 -14.21 13.32
CA TYR A 175 0.62 -14.16 14.32
C TYR A 175 1.55 -12.92 14.19
N ASN A 176 2.27 -12.60 15.28
CA ASN A 176 2.83 -11.28 15.62
C ASN A 176 4.24 -10.97 15.09
N PHE A 177 4.51 -9.68 14.86
CA PHE A 177 5.85 -9.12 14.74
C PHE A 177 6.35 -8.55 16.08
N THR A 178 7.66 -8.59 16.31
CA THR A 178 8.33 -7.90 17.43
C THR A 178 9.37 -6.93 16.86
N ASP A 179 9.30 -5.67 17.31
CA ASP A 179 10.25 -4.58 17.02
C ASP A 179 11.66 -4.87 17.59
N PRO A 180 12.70 -4.13 17.16
CA PRO A 180 12.93 -3.59 15.81
C PRO A 180 14.35 -3.86 15.26
#